data_AF-A0A396I119-F1
#
_entry.id   AF-A0A396I119-F1
#
_cell.length_a   1.000
_cell.length_b   1.000
_cell.length_c   1.000
_cell.angle_alpha   90.00
_cell.angle_beta   90.00
_cell.angle_gamma   90.00
#
_symmetry.space_group_name_H-M   'P 1'
#
loop_
_entity.id
_entity.type
_entity.pdbx_description
1 polymer ?
#
loop_
_entity_poly.entity_id
_entity_poly.type
_entity_poly.pdbx_seq_one_letter_code
_entity_poly.pdbx_strand_id
1 'polypeptide(L)' 'MNATQAESKPSGFVTSQRRESPNDPNGFVFRGGYVVGNGTVSLGRPWGPYSRVIFWGTYFTSVVTPQGWDAPGLDEGQE' A
#
# COMPACT_ATOMS: atom_id res chain seq x y z
N MET A 1 11.94 -0.02 -2.37
CA MET A 1 11.05 1.11 -2.66
C MET A 1 11.55 2.32 -1.89
N ASN A 2 11.63 3.47 -2.55
CA ASN A 2 12.07 4.72 -1.93
C ASN A 2 10.88 5.67 -1.77
N ALA A 3 10.44 5.88 -0.54
CA ALA A 3 9.36 6.76 -0.10
C ALA A 3 9.90 8.16 0.23
N THR A 4 10.72 8.73 -0.65
CA THR A 4 11.17 10.12 -0.53
C THR A 4 10.06 11.06 -0.97
N GLN A 5 9.74 12.06 -0.15
CA GLN A 5 8.76 13.09 -0.46
C GLN A 5 9.42 14.48 -0.37
N ALA A 6 9.01 15.40 -1.23
CA ALA A 6 9.28 16.83 -1.07
C ALA A 6 8.35 17.40 0.03
N GLU A 7 8.70 18.57 0.59
CA GLU A 7 8.01 19.10 1.78
C GLU A 7 6.49 19.26 1.64
N SER A 8 5.81 19.08 2.78
CA SER A 8 4.37 19.22 3.05
C SER A 8 3.43 18.47 2.09
N LYS A 9 3.73 17.21 1.74
CA LYS A 9 2.75 16.33 1.10
C LYS A 9 1.98 15.48 2.12
N PRO A 10 0.67 15.25 1.91
CA PRO A 10 -0.07 14.24 2.66
C PRO A 10 0.60 12.86 2.57
N SER A 11 0.43 12.04 3.61
CA SER A 11 0.96 10.68 3.63
C SER A 11 0.51 9.90 2.39
N GLY A 12 1.46 9.24 1.72
CA GLY A 12 1.21 8.51 0.47
C GLY A 12 0.91 7.03 0.70
N PHE A 13 0.61 6.33 -0.40
CA PHE A 13 0.43 4.88 -0.43
C PHE A 13 1.46 4.25 -1.36
N VAL A 14 2.16 3.22 -0.88
CA VAL A 14 3.12 2.48 -1.71
C VAL A 14 2.41 1.63 -2.77
N THR A 15 1.22 1.11 -2.45
CA THR A 15 0.45 0.25 -3.36
C THR A 15 -1.02 0.62 -3.42
N SER A 16 -1.64 0.37 -4.57
CA SER A 16 -3.08 0.52 -4.80
C SER A 16 -3.54 -0.56 -5.77
N GLN A 17 -3.73 -1.78 -5.28
CA GLN A 17 -4.06 -2.93 -6.11
C GLN A 17 -5.58 -3.02 -6.32
N ARG A 18 -5.99 -3.32 -7.56
CA ARG A 18 -7.39 -3.55 -7.94
C ARG A 18 -7.59 -5.01 -8.32
N ARG A 19 -8.34 -5.71 -7.49
CA ARG A 19 -8.78 -7.10 -7.70
C ARG A 19 -10.28 -7.13 -7.48
N GLU A 20 -11.00 -7.66 -8.46
CA GLU A 20 -12.46 -7.52 -8.58
C GLU A 20 -13.21 -8.73 -8.08
N SER A 21 -12.56 -9.89 -8.03
CA SER A 21 -13.17 -11.12 -7.57
C SER A 21 -12.29 -11.86 -6.56
N PRO A 22 -12.88 -12.56 -5.58
CA PRO A 22 -12.14 -13.42 -4.66
C PRO A 22 -11.50 -14.61 -5.38
N ASN A 23 -11.96 -14.95 -6.59
CA ASN A 23 -11.42 -16.02 -7.42
C ASN A 23 -10.34 -15.56 -8.39
N ASP A 24 -10.13 -14.25 -8.54
CA ASP A 24 -9.05 -13.75 -9.38
C ASP A 24 -7.70 -14.19 -8.78
N PRO A 25 -6.82 -14.85 -9.55
CA PRO A 25 -5.54 -15.33 -9.00
C PRO A 25 -4.51 -14.21 -8.83
N ASN A 26 -4.78 -13.00 -9.31
CA ASN A 26 -3.83 -11.89 -9.32
C ASN A 26 -3.60 -11.25 -7.92
N GLY A 27 -2.57 -10.42 -7.84
CA GLY A 27 -2.11 -9.75 -6.63
C GLY A 27 -0.70 -9.19 -6.82
N PHE A 28 -0.23 -8.35 -5.92
CA PHE A 28 1.17 -7.94 -5.88
C PHE A 28 1.91 -8.69 -4.77
N VAL A 29 3.10 -9.21 -5.08
CA VAL A 29 3.99 -9.83 -4.10
C VAL A 29 5.36 -9.18 -4.19
N PHE A 30 5.79 -8.56 -3.10
CA PHE A 30 7.12 -8.00 -2.94
C PHE A 30 7.91 -8.92 -2.01
N ARG A 31 8.96 -9.53 -2.54
CA ARG A 31 9.80 -10.51 -1.85
C ARG A 31 11.18 -9.91 -1.58
N GLY A 32 11.58 -9.84 -0.32
CA GLY A 32 12.82 -9.20 0.08
C GLY A 32 12.75 -7.68 0.02
N GLY A 33 13.91 -7.04 0.10
CA GLY A 33 14.08 -5.60 -0.14
C GLY A 33 13.73 -4.70 1.05
N TYR A 34 13.62 -3.40 0.76
CA TYR A 34 13.50 -2.34 1.75
C TYR A 34 12.46 -1.29 1.31
N VAL A 35 11.63 -0.82 2.24
CA VAL A 35 10.87 0.44 2.12
C VAL A 35 11.57 1.46 3.02
N VAL A 36 12.20 2.45 2.38
CA VAL A 36 13.06 3.47 3.00
C VAL A 36 12.71 4.84 2.45
N GLY A 37 13.15 5.93 3.06
CA GLY A 37 12.90 7.29 2.56
C GLY A 37 12.93 8.34 3.67
N ASN A 38 12.36 9.51 3.41
CA ASN A 38 12.19 10.61 4.37
C ASN A 38 10.72 11.03 4.56
N GLY A 39 9.79 10.45 3.80
CA GLY A 39 8.36 10.74 3.92
C GLY A 39 7.65 9.82 4.91
N THR A 40 6.33 10.01 5.00
CA THR A 40 5.43 9.13 5.76
C THR A 40 4.45 8.48 4.79
N VAL A 41 4.40 7.15 4.77
CA VAL A 41 3.56 6.38 3.83
C VAL A 41 2.88 5.19 4.51
N SER A 42 1.71 4.80 4.02
CA SER A 42 1.14 3.48 4.28
C SER A 42 1.58 2.50 3.18
N LEU A 43 1.66 1.21 3.51
CA LEU A 43 1.97 0.13 2.57
C LEU A 43 0.99 0.07 1.40
N GLY A 44 -0.28 0.45 1.63
CA GLY A 44 -1.21 0.64 0.54
C GLY A 44 -2.63 0.93 0.97
N ARG A 45 -3.47 1.06 -0.05
CA ARG A 45 -4.92 1.13 0.03
C ARG A 45 -5.56 0.21 -1.00
N PRO A 46 -6.76 -0.35 -0.76
CA PRO A 46 -7.48 -1.08 -1.79
C PRO A 46 -8.00 -0.11 -2.86
N TRP A 47 -7.78 -0.45 -4.14
CA TRP A 47 -8.54 0.17 -5.24
C TRP A 47 -9.70 -0.71 -5.70
N GLY A 48 -9.60 -2.02 -5.49
CA GLY A 48 -10.69 -2.97 -5.75
C GLY A 48 -11.14 -3.69 -4.48
N PRO A 49 -12.36 -4.23 -4.48
CA PRO A 49 -13.00 -4.84 -3.32
C PRO A 49 -12.25 -6.07 -2.76
N TYR A 50 -11.43 -6.74 -3.59
CA TYR A 50 -10.67 -7.93 -3.19
C TYR A 50 -9.15 -7.72 -3.26
N SER A 51 -8.70 -6.47 -3.14
CA SER A 51 -7.29 -6.09 -3.23
C SER A 51 -6.37 -7.03 -2.42
N ARG A 52 -5.27 -7.47 -3.05
CA ARG A 52 -4.31 -8.38 -2.41
C ARG A 52 -2.87 -7.97 -2.71
N VAL A 53 -2.16 -7.62 -1.65
CA VAL A 53 -0.74 -7.26 -1.67
C VAL A 53 -0.01 -7.97 -0.53
N ILE A 54 1.13 -8.59 -0.83
CA ILE A 54 1.96 -9.31 0.14
C ILE A 54 3.36 -8.70 0.12
N PHE A 55 3.86 -8.31 1.29
CA PHE A 55 5.28 -8.04 1.52
C PHE A 55 5.86 -9.21 2.32
N TRP A 56 6.85 -9.91 1.77
CA TRP A 56 7.46 -11.08 2.42
C TRP A 56 8.97 -10.89 2.53
N GLY A 57 9.50 -10.95 3.75
CA GLY A 57 10.93 -10.71 3.99
C GLY A 57 11.38 -9.29 3.61
N THR A 58 10.47 -8.32 3.57
CA THR A 58 10.79 -6.91 3.28
C THR A 58 11.02 -6.16 4.58
N TYR A 59 12.08 -5.35 4.63
CA TYR A 59 12.36 -4.47 5.76
C TYR A 59 11.69 -3.11 5.59
N PHE A 60 11.08 -2.58 6.64
CA PHE A 60 10.45 -1.27 6.66
C PHE A 60 11.18 -0.35 7.65
N THR A 61 11.62 0.83 7.20
CA THR A 61 12.06 1.88 8.15
C THR A 61 10.84 2.59 8.74
N SER A 62 11.08 3.56 9.63
CA SER A 62 10.04 4.39 10.27
C SER A 62 9.22 5.26 9.32
N VAL A 63 9.49 5.20 8.01
CA VAL A 63 8.69 5.86 6.98
C VAL A 63 7.32 5.21 6.79
N VAL A 64 7.18 3.93 7.17
CA VAL A 64 5.89 3.23 7.11
C VAL A 64 5.09 3.54 8.37
N THR A 65 3.84 3.97 8.20
CA THR A 65 2.93 4.25 9.32
C THR A 65 2.72 2.99 10.17
N PRO A 66 2.59 3.10 11.51
CA PRO A 66 2.33 1.94 12.38
C PRO A 66 1.06 1.16 12.01
N GLN A 67 0.05 1.85 11.49
CA GLN A 67 -1.21 1.30 10.98
C GLN A 67 -0.97 0.39 9.77
N GLY A 68 0.08 0.66 9.00
CA GLY A 68 0.52 -0.13 7.86
C GLY A 68 -0.37 0.03 6.63
N TRP A 69 -1.69 -0.09 6.76
CA TRP A 69 -2.66 -0.03 5.67
C TRP A 69 -3.77 0.97 5.97
N ASP A 70 -4.32 1.54 4.92
CA ASP A 70 -5.50 2.41 5.01
C ASP A 70 -6.55 1.90 4.02
N ALA A 71 -7.72 1.53 4.54
CA ALA A 71 -8.85 1.16 3.72
C ALA A 71 -9.87 2.29 3.83
N PRO A 72 -10.21 2.98 2.73
CA PRO A 72 -11.37 3.87 2.76
C PRO A 72 -12.59 3.04 3.17
N GLY A 73 -13.50 3.67 3.94
CA GLY A 73 -14.80 3.07 4.21
C GLY A 73 -15.41 2.63 2.88
N LEU A 74 -15.88 1.38 2.81
CA LEU A 74 -16.52 0.82 1.63
C LEU A 74 -17.94 1.41 1.45
N ASP A 75 -18.05 2.73 1.53
CA ASP A 75 -19.28 3.44 1.18
C ASP A 75 -19.35 3.46 -0.34
N GLU A 76 -20.43 2.84 -0.82
CA GLU A 76 -20.77 2.53 -2.20
C GLU A 76 -20.48 3.68 -3.19
N GLY A 77 -19.79 3.35 -4.29
CA GLY A 77 -19.90 4.12 -5.54
C GLY A 77 -18.73 5.05 -5.89
N GLN A 78 -17.56 4.50 -6.17
CA GLN A 78 -16.62 5.16 -7.10
C GLN A 78 -16.54 4.34 -8.40
N GLU A 79 -17.34 4.77 -9.38
CA GLU A 79 -17.19 4.43 -10.81
C GLU A 79 -15.85 4.92 -11.37
#